data_AF-A0A413Q8Q0-F1
#
_entry.id   AF-A0A413Q8Q0-F1
#
_cell.length_a   1.000
_cell.length_b   1.000
_cell.length_c   1.000
_cell.angle_alpha   90.00
_cell.angle_beta   90.00
_cell.angle_gamma   90.00
#
_symmetry.space_group_name_H-M   'P 1'
#
loop_
_entity.id
_entity.type
_entity.pdbx_description
1 polymer ?
#
loop_
_entity_poly.entity_id
_entity_poly.type
_entity_poly.pdbx_seq_one_letter_code
_entity_poly.pdbx_strand_id
1 'polypeptide(L)'
;MEKLNILILDSNNKDRQELRKIIESTDSDFIYEIMEVANPQKATQLLGERRIDIMLTEIFDSIETGIDIIAMPEKKVSILIYI
;
A
#
# COMPACT_ATOMS: atom_id res chain seq x y z
N MET A 1 -5.83 -10.16 18.78
CA MET A 1 -5.72 -9.88 17.34
C MET A 1 -4.97 -8.59 17.18
N GLU A 2 -3.84 -8.62 16.48
CA GLU A 2 -3.02 -7.43 16.20
C GLU A 2 -3.59 -6.70 14.97
N LYS A 3 -3.43 -5.38 14.92
CA LYS A 3 -3.90 -4.56 13.80
C LYS A 3 -2.79 -4.37 12.79
N LEU A 4 -3.08 -4.65 11.52
CA LEU A 4 -2.14 -4.48 10.42
C LEU A 4 -2.66 -3.39 9.47
N ASN A 5 -1.89 -2.31 9.33
CA ASN A 5 -2.26 -1.16 8.49
C ASN A 5 -1.67 -1.35 7.10
N ILE A 6 -2.55 -1.53 6.10
CA ILE A 6 -2.17 -1.82 4.72
C ILE A 6 -2.54 -0.63 3.84
N LEU A 7 -1.59 -0.18 3.01
CA LEU A 7 -1.83 0.80 1.97
C LEU A 7 -1.77 0.12 0.60
N ILE A 8 -2.81 0.27 -0.20
CA ILE A 8 -2.86 -0.17 -1.60
C ILE A 8 -2.74 1.07 -2.49
N LEU A 9 -1.63 1.16 -3.23
CA LEU A 9 -1.36 2.20 -4.21
C LEU A 9 -1.42 1.59 -5.62
N ASP A 10 -2.51 1.85 -6.32
CA ASP A 10 -2.71 1.33 -7.67
C ASP A 10 -3.68 2.27 -8.38
N SER A 11 -3.38 2.70 -9.59
CA SER A 11 -4.21 3.60 -10.38
C SER A 11 -5.51 2.94 -10.85
N ASN A 12 -5.50 1.62 -11.08
CA ASN A 12 -6.63 0.82 -11.49
C ASN A 12 -7.54 0.46 -10.30
N ASN A 13 -8.78 0.96 -10.34
CA ASN A 13 -9.75 0.68 -9.28
C ASN A 13 -10.13 -0.80 -9.17
N LYS A 14 -10.16 -1.52 -10.28
CA LYS A 14 -10.53 -2.94 -10.27
C LYS A 14 -9.51 -3.74 -9.48
N ASP A 15 -8.23 -3.47 -9.70
CA ASP A 15 -7.11 -4.19 -9.10
C ASP A 15 -7.05 -3.89 -7.60
N ARG A 16 -7.26 -2.62 -7.20
CA ARG A 16 -7.42 -2.26 -5.78
C ARG A 16 -8.53 -3.05 -5.08
N GLN A 17 -9.71 -3.16 -5.70
CA GLN A 17 -10.83 -3.90 -5.11
C GLN A 17 -10.59 -5.41 -5.08
N GLU A 18 -9.88 -5.96 -6.07
CA GLU A 18 -9.49 -7.37 -6.08
C GLU A 18 -8.50 -7.68 -4.95
N LEU A 19 -7.47 -6.85 -4.79
CA LEU A 19 -6.51 -6.95 -3.70
C LEU A 19 -7.18 -6.81 -2.32
N ARG A 20 -8.10 -5.85 -2.15
CA ARG A 20 -8.89 -5.75 -0.91
C ARG A 20 -9.57 -7.09 -0.60
N LYS A 21 -10.29 -7.67 -1.57
CA LYS A 21 -11.02 -8.93 -1.36
C LYS A 21 -10.09 -10.06 -0.96
N ILE A 22 -8.92 -10.16 -1.60
CA ILE A 22 -7.91 -11.18 -1.26
C ILE A 22 -7.47 -11.01 0.19
N ILE A 23 -7.08 -9.80 0.60
CA ILE A 23 -6.66 -9.51 1.97
C ILE A 23 -7.78 -9.82 2.97
N GLU A 24 -9.00 -9.34 2.74
CA GLU A 24 -10.14 -9.53 3.64
C GLU A 24 -10.59 -11.00 3.72
N SER A 25 -10.34 -11.78 2.66
CA SER A 25 -10.64 -13.22 2.62
C SER A 25 -9.56 -14.10 3.25
N THR A 26 -8.41 -13.52 3.61
CA THR A 26 -7.30 -14.28 4.19
C THR A 26 -7.63 -14.68 5.61
N ASP A 27 -7.63 -15.99 5.89
CA ASP A 27 -7.80 -16.50 7.24
C ASP A 27 -6.53 -16.23 8.06
N SER A 28 -6.65 -15.32 9.03
CA SER A 28 -5.51 -14.70 9.70
C SER A 28 -5.92 -14.11 11.04
N ASP A 29 -5.00 -14.12 12.01
CA ASP A 29 -5.18 -13.55 13.35
C ASP A 29 -5.09 -12.00 13.39
N PHE A 30 -4.92 -11.37 12.23
CA PHE A 30 -4.81 -9.91 12.08
C PHE A 30 -6.15 -9.24 11.78
N ILE A 31 -6.34 -8.04 12.32
CA ILE A 31 -7.40 -7.11 11.90
C ILE A 31 -6.78 -6.15 10.89
N TYR A 32 -7.25 -6.20 9.64
CA TYR A 32 -6.73 -5.36 8.57
C TYR A 32 -7.40 -3.97 8.55
N GLU A 33 -6.61 -2.90 8.60
CA GLU A 33 -7.07 -1.56 8.18
C GLU A 33 -6.49 -1.27 6.79
N ILE A 34 -7.35 -1.32 5.77
CA ILE A 34 -6.95 -1.17 4.37
C ILE A 34 -7.28 0.24 3.89
N MET A 35 -6.24 0.98 3.49
CA MET A 35 -6.35 2.28 2.82
C MET A 35 -6.04 2.12 1.34
N GLU A 36 -6.82 2.77 0.49
CA GLU A 36 -6.64 2.73 -0.97
C GLU A 36 -6.41 4.11 -1.53
N VAL A 37 -5.45 4.20 -2.44
CA VAL A 37 -5.14 5.42 -3.18
C VAL A 37 -4.78 5.08 -4.62
N ALA A 38 -5.21 5.94 -5.54
CA ALA A 38 -4.82 5.86 -6.95
C ALA A 38 -3.60 6.74 -7.28
N ASN A 39 -3.17 7.56 -6.32
CA ASN A 39 -2.19 8.59 -6.53
C ASN A 39 -0.98 8.44 -5.58
N PRO A 40 0.23 8.32 -6.12
CA PRO A 40 1.49 8.31 -5.37
C PRO A 40 1.70 9.49 -4.41
N GLN A 41 1.27 10.71 -4.74
CA GLN A 41 1.43 11.83 -3.79
C GLN A 41 0.55 11.65 -2.55
N LYS A 42 -0.66 11.10 -2.71
CA LYS A 42 -1.53 10.77 -1.59
C LYS A 42 -0.99 9.59 -0.77
N ALA A 43 -0.36 8.60 -1.41
CA ALA A 43 0.34 7.53 -0.71
C ALA A 43 1.49 8.08 0.16
N THR A 44 2.29 8.98 -0.40
CA THR A 44 3.39 9.67 0.29
C THR A 44 2.89 10.44 1.52
N GLN A 45 1.78 11.16 1.38
CA GLN A 45 1.13 11.85 2.50
C GLN A 45 0.67 10.86 3.58
N LEU A 46 0.00 9.77 3.21
CA LEU A 46 -0.47 8.76 4.17
C LEU A 46 0.69 8.06 4.88
N LEU A 47 1.78 7.75 4.17
CA LEU A 47 3.01 7.26 4.78
C LEU A 47 3.52 8.27 5.80
N GLY A 48 3.46 9.57 5.47
CA GLY A 48 3.66 10.76 6.32
C GLY A 48 2.92 10.74 7.66
N GLU A 49 1.62 10.54 7.59
CA GLU A 49 0.65 10.81 8.67
C GLU A 49 0.27 9.57 9.48
N ARG A 50 0.42 8.38 8.91
CA ARG A 50 -0.05 7.12 9.49
C ARG A 50 1.06 6.09 9.58
N ARG A 51 0.98 5.22 10.57
CA ARG A 51 1.76 3.99 10.59
C ARG A 51 1.21 3.07 9.50
N ILE A 52 2.03 2.77 8.50
CA ILE A 52 1.75 1.77 7.46
C ILE A 52 2.73 0.61 7.66
N ASP A 53 2.20 -0.59 7.81
CA ASP A 53 3.01 -1.79 8.03
C ASP A 53 3.38 -2.44 6.70
N ILE A 54 2.44 -2.47 5.76
CA ILE A 54 2.60 -3.02 4.42
C ILE A 54 2.06 -2.02 3.39
N MET A 55 2.83 -1.79 2.33
CA MET A 55 2.35 -1.10 1.14
C MET A 55 2.39 -2.05 -0.06
N LEU A 56 1.25 -2.22 -0.71
CA LEU A 56 1.12 -2.89 -2.00
C LEU A 56 1.09 -1.82 -3.08
N THR A 57 1.98 -1.89 -4.06
CA THR A 57 2.04 -0.89 -5.14
C THR A 57 2.21 -1.54 -6.51
N GLU A 58 1.50 -1.02 -7.51
CA GLU A 58 1.77 -1.34 -8.91
C GLU A 58 3.11 -0.75 -9.37
N ILE A 59 3.65 -1.26 -10.49
CA ILE A 59 4.75 -0.61 -11.20
C ILE A 59 4.17 0.55 -12.01
N PHE A 60 4.51 1.78 -11.62
CA PHE A 60 4.17 2.95 -12.42
C PHE A 60 5.10 3.05 -13.64
N ASP A 61 4.54 3.37 -14.81
CA ASP A 61 5.29 3.63 -16.05
C ASP A 61 6.35 4.74 -15.90
N SER A 62 6.20 5.61 -14.89
CA SER A 62 7.21 6.61 -14.52
C SER A 62 8.05 6.15 -13.33
N ILE A 63 9.32 5.88 -13.61
CA ILE A 63 10.34 5.48 -12.63
C ILE A 63 10.50 6.52 -11.50
N GLU A 64 10.35 7.81 -11.80
CA GLU A 64 10.43 8.90 -10.80
C GLU A 64 9.43 8.70 -9.66
N THR A 65 8.18 8.35 -10.00
CA THR A 65 7.10 8.28 -9.02
C THR A 65 7.19 7.06 -8.09
N GLY A 66 7.72 5.93 -8.60
CA GLY A 66 7.93 4.71 -7.80
C GLY A 66 9.16 4.79 -6.90
N ILE A 67 10.26 5.38 -7.38
CA ILE A 67 11.50 5.51 -6.61
C ILE A 67 11.36 6.51 -5.46
N ASP A 68 10.62 7.61 -5.64
CA ASP A 68 10.41 8.62 -4.60
C ASP A 68 9.71 8.07 -3.34
N ILE A 69 8.83 7.07 -3.51
CA ILE A 69 8.16 6.41 -2.39
C ILE A 69 9.10 5.41 -1.68
N ILE A 70 9.90 4.67 -2.45
CA ILE A 70 10.82 3.66 -1.92
C ILE A 70 12.01 4.31 -1.20
N ALA A 71 12.44 5.50 -1.66
CA ALA A 71 13.58 6.22 -1.12
C ALA A 71 13.32 6.91 0.23
N MET A 72 12.15 6.71 0.87
CA MET A 72 11.84 7.24 2.21
C MET A 72 12.60 6.47 3.31
N PRO A 73 13.78 6.94 3.78
CA PRO A 73 14.74 6.10 4.52
C PRO A 73 14.36 5.85 5.98
N GLU A 74 13.38 6.59 6.51
CA GLU A 74 13.06 6.62 7.94
C GLU A 74 11.88 5.74 8.35
N LYS A 75 11.18 5.12 7.39
CA LYS A 75 9.93 4.39 7.67
C LYS A 75 10.11 2.88 7.54
N LYS A 76 9.82 2.16 8.64
CA LYS A 76 9.74 0.71 8.67
C LYS A 76 8.43 0.26 8.01
N VAL A 77 8.34 0.39 6.69
CA VAL A 77 7.24 -0.15 5.88
C VAL A 77 7.77 -1.29 5.02
N SER A 78 7.05 -2.41 4.96
CA SER A 78 7.34 -3.47 4.01
C SER A 78 6.66 -3.13 2.68
N ILE A 79 7.44 -2.96 1.61
CA ILE A 79 6.92 -2.63 0.28
C ILE A 79 6.89 -3.90 -0.56
N LEU A 80 5.72 -4.23 -1.11
CA LEU A 80 5.55 -5.31 -2.08
C LEU A 80 5.09 -4.71 -3.42
N ILE A 81 5.84 -5.03 -4.47
CA ILE A 81 5.56 -4.61 -5.85
C ILE A 81 5.01 -5.81 -6.60
N TYR A 82 3.90 -5.63 -7.32
CA TYR A 82 3.32 -6.64 -8.20
C TYR A 82 3.28 -6.15 -9.65
N ILE A 83 3.24 -7.11 -10.58
CA ILE A 83 3.25 -6.93 -12.04
C ILE A 83 1.88 -7.35 -12.58
#